data_AF-A0A1Y3QXS4-F1
#
_entry.id   AF-A0A1Y3QXS4-F1
#
_cell.length_a   1.000
_cell.length_b   1.000
_cell.length_c   1.000
_cell.angle_alpha   90.00
_cell.angle_beta   90.00
_cell.angle_gamma   90.00
#
_symmetry.space_group_name_H-M   'P 1'
#
loop_
_entity.id
_entity.type
_entity.pdbx_description
1 polymer ?
#
loop_
_entity_poly.entity_id
_entity_poly.type
_entity_poly.pdbx_seq_one_letter_code
_entity_poly.pdbx_strand_id
1 'polypeptide(L)'
;MTLCLLAGTSAFAQDRRAPRTKERPTAEQMAQRKTDRMVEKLNLNEDQSKQLYELNLQEVKDMQAQHERMRAARKAKAEKMQKILTPEQFEQWKQMQGPKPGMGHGPQMKDGKGCACKEGRKCDKPRPAKGRK
;
A
#
# COMPACT_ATOMS: atom_id res chain seq x y z
N MET A 1 -38.63 -21.03 38.69
CA MET A 1 -37.43 -21.09 37.85
C MET A 1 -37.00 -19.67 37.52
N THR A 2 -35.86 -19.26 38.06
CA THR A 2 -35.18 -17.98 37.85
C THR A 2 -34.72 -17.87 36.40
N LEU A 3 -35.26 -16.92 35.64
CA LEU A 3 -34.81 -16.63 34.27
C LEU A 3 -33.65 -15.62 34.35
N CYS A 4 -32.43 -16.10 34.11
CA CYS A 4 -31.22 -15.29 34.12
C CYS A 4 -31.21 -14.26 32.98
N LEU A 5 -30.97 -13.00 33.35
CA LEU A 5 -30.48 -11.96 32.44
C LEU A 5 -29.14 -12.41 31.84
N LEU A 6 -29.01 -12.38 30.52
CA LEU A 6 -27.72 -12.35 29.85
C LEU A 6 -27.57 -11.01 29.13
N ALA A 7 -26.88 -10.10 29.82
CA ALA A 7 -26.19 -8.99 29.20
C ALA A 7 -25.05 -9.57 28.33
N GLY A 8 -25.14 -9.35 27.02
CA GLY A 8 -24.08 -9.66 26.06
C GLY A 8 -23.75 -8.40 25.27
N THR A 9 -22.76 -7.65 25.74
CA THR A 9 -22.23 -6.44 25.13
C THR A 9 -21.53 -6.76 23.81
N SER A 10 -22.25 -6.71 22.69
CA SER A 10 -21.60 -6.59 21.39
C SER A 10 -21.24 -5.12 21.15
N ALA A 11 -20.21 -4.63 21.84
CA ALA A 11 -19.46 -3.47 21.38
C ALA A 11 -18.67 -3.92 20.15
N PHE A 12 -19.33 -3.97 18.98
CA PHE A 12 -18.61 -4.01 17.73
C PHE A 12 -17.80 -2.72 17.67
N ALA A 13 -16.48 -2.86 17.75
CA ALA A 13 -15.53 -1.85 17.38
C ALA A 13 -15.67 -1.59 15.87
N GLN A 14 -16.77 -0.95 15.46
CA GLN A 14 -16.82 -0.21 14.21
C GLN A 14 -15.90 0.99 14.42
N ASP A 15 -14.60 0.76 14.25
CA ASP A 15 -13.63 1.79 13.92
C ASP A 15 -14.19 2.47 12.66
N ARG A 16 -15.03 3.49 12.87
CA ARG A 16 -15.44 4.49 11.90
C ARG A 16 -14.15 5.17 11.48
N ARG A 17 -13.37 4.52 10.62
CA ARG A 17 -12.35 5.18 9.84
C ARG A 17 -13.10 6.19 9.00
N ALA A 18 -13.07 7.45 9.43
CA ALA A 18 -13.50 8.57 8.63
C ALA A 18 -12.95 8.36 7.20
N PRO A 19 -13.73 8.65 6.14
CA PRO A 19 -13.25 8.54 4.78
C PRO A 19 -11.94 9.32 4.70
N ARG A 20 -10.82 8.63 4.49
CA ARG A 20 -9.53 9.29 4.32
C ARG A 20 -9.57 9.92 2.93
N THR A 21 -10.15 11.11 2.82
CA THR A 21 -10.14 11.98 1.64
C THR A 21 -8.76 12.59 1.42
N LYS A 22 -7.68 11.85 1.70
CA LYS A 22 -6.34 12.33 1.37
C LYS A 22 -6.24 12.34 -0.15
N GLU A 23 -6.13 13.54 -0.71
CA GLU A 23 -5.80 13.73 -2.10
C GLU A 23 -4.58 12.88 -2.48
N ARG A 24 -4.62 12.31 -3.69
CA ARG A 24 -3.51 11.52 -4.19
C ARG A 24 -2.29 12.45 -4.32
N PRO A 25 -1.12 12.07 -3.77
CA PRO A 25 0.08 12.88 -3.90
C PRO A 25 0.41 13.19 -5.35
N THR A 26 0.88 14.40 -5.61
CA THR A 26 1.36 14.80 -6.95
C THR A 26 2.66 14.10 -7.31
N ALA A 27 3.05 14.14 -8.60
CA ALA A 27 4.34 13.58 -9.06
C ALA A 27 5.52 14.21 -8.31
N GLU A 28 5.49 15.53 -8.13
CA GLU A 28 6.49 16.31 -7.40
C GLU A 28 6.53 15.94 -5.92
N GLN A 29 5.38 15.83 -5.25
CA GLN A 29 5.34 15.41 -3.85
C GLN A 29 5.88 13.99 -3.65
N MET A 30 5.65 13.09 -4.61
CA MET A 30 6.23 11.75 -4.57
C MET A 30 7.73 11.77 -4.81
N ALA A 31 8.19 12.53 -5.81
CA ALA A 31 9.60 12.69 -6.12
C ALA A 31 10.36 13.28 -4.93
N GLN A 32 9.84 14.34 -4.33
CA GLN A 32 10.40 14.98 -3.14
C GLN A 32 10.55 13.97 -1.99
N ARG A 33 9.48 13.22 -1.66
CA ARG A 33 9.54 12.20 -0.61
C ARG A 33 10.53 11.07 -0.90
N LYS A 34 10.81 10.76 -2.16
CA LYS A 34 11.86 9.79 -2.53
C LYS A 34 13.24 10.40 -2.30
N THR A 35 13.44 11.62 -2.76
CA THR A 35 14.68 12.38 -2.56
C THR A 35 14.98 12.57 -1.08
N ASP A 36 14.07 13.13 -0.29
CA ASP A 36 14.27 13.40 1.15
C ASP A 36 14.73 12.14 1.90
N ARG A 37 14.12 10.98 1.62
CA ARG A 37 14.48 9.71 2.25
C ARG A 37 15.91 9.27 1.90
N MET A 38 16.39 9.59 0.71
CA MET A 38 17.75 9.26 0.29
C MET A 38 18.76 10.26 0.81
N VAL A 39 18.41 11.55 0.83
CA VAL A 39 19.21 12.61 1.45
C VAL A 39 19.45 12.28 2.93
N GLU A 40 18.40 11.95 3.68
CA GLU A 40 18.51 11.59 5.10
C GLU A 40 19.35 10.33 5.33
N LYS A 41 19.18 9.29 4.50
CA LYS A 41 19.86 8.01 4.70
C LYS A 41 21.32 7.99 4.26
N LEU A 42 21.65 8.79 3.26
CA LEU A 42 22.97 8.77 2.61
C LEU A 42 23.77 10.06 2.87
N ASN A 43 23.19 11.04 3.58
CA ASN A 43 23.77 12.35 3.84
C ASN A 43 24.23 13.04 2.55
N LEU A 44 23.34 13.08 1.56
CA LEU A 44 23.63 13.68 0.25
C LEU A 44 23.80 15.20 0.38
N ASN A 45 24.73 15.76 -0.39
CA ASN A 45 24.87 17.21 -0.49
C ASN A 45 23.81 17.83 -1.42
N GLU A 46 23.80 19.16 -1.53
CA GLU A 46 22.78 19.88 -2.30
C GLU A 46 22.77 19.50 -3.79
N ASP A 47 23.93 19.40 -4.43
CA ASP A 47 24.02 19.10 -5.86
C ASP A 47 23.56 17.67 -6.16
N GLN A 48 23.96 16.70 -5.33
CA GLN A 48 23.48 15.33 -5.39
C GLN A 48 21.97 15.25 -5.19
N SER A 49 21.43 16.03 -4.26
CA SER A 49 20.00 16.07 -3.95
C SER A 49 19.17 16.62 -5.12
N LYS A 50 19.66 17.67 -5.80
CA LYS A 50 19.01 18.24 -6.98
C LYS A 50 18.96 17.25 -8.14
N GLN A 51 20.10 16.64 -8.48
CA GLN A 51 20.17 15.62 -9.54
C GLN A 51 19.25 14.42 -9.23
N LEU A 52 19.22 14.00 -7.96
CA LEU A 52 18.36 12.90 -7.53
C LEU A 52 16.88 13.25 -7.58
N TYR A 53 16.51 14.50 -7.28
CA TYR A 53 15.13 14.97 -7.43
C TYR A 53 14.65 14.92 -8.87
N GLU A 54 15.45 15.42 -9.82
CA GLU A 54 15.12 15.38 -11.25
C GLU A 54 14.93 13.93 -11.73
N LEU A 55 15.85 13.04 -11.35
CA LEU A 55 15.76 11.61 -11.66
C LEU A 55 14.48 10.98 -11.07
N ASN A 56 14.17 11.24 -9.81
CA ASN A 56 12.96 10.73 -9.16
C ASN A 56 11.68 11.28 -9.80
N LEU A 57 11.68 12.54 -10.21
CA LEU A 57 10.53 13.17 -10.86
C LEU A 57 10.25 12.49 -12.20
N GLN A 58 11.29 12.22 -12.99
CA GLN A 58 11.16 11.49 -14.24
C GLN A 58 10.64 10.07 -14.00
N GLU A 59 11.22 9.33 -13.05
CA GLU A 59 10.79 7.97 -12.72
C GLU A 59 9.31 7.91 -12.29
N VAL A 60 8.85 8.89 -11.51
CA VAL A 60 7.44 8.96 -11.09
C VAL A 60 6.52 9.26 -12.27
N LYS A 61 6.91 10.14 -13.19
CA LYS A 61 6.14 10.42 -14.41
C LYS A 61 6.07 9.18 -15.31
N ASP A 62 7.17 8.47 -15.49
CA ASP A 62 7.23 7.24 -16.29
C ASP A 62 6.35 6.15 -15.69
N MET A 63 6.36 6.00 -14.37
CA MET A 63 5.48 5.08 -13.65
C MET A 63 4.00 5.45 -13.84
N GLN A 64 3.65 6.74 -13.80
CA GLN A 64 2.28 7.20 -14.06
C GLN A 64 1.84 6.86 -15.49
N ALA A 65 2.67 7.17 -16.48
CA ALA A 65 2.41 6.87 -17.88
C ALA A 65 2.29 5.35 -18.12
N GLN A 66 3.17 4.54 -17.52
CA GLN A 66 3.09 3.08 -17.60
C GLN A 66 1.78 2.57 -16.98
N HIS A 67 1.39 3.11 -15.83
CA HIS A 67 0.15 2.69 -15.17
C HIS A 67 -1.09 3.03 -16.01
N GLU A 68 -1.11 4.18 -16.68
CA GLU A 68 -2.17 4.55 -17.62
C GLU A 68 -2.20 3.62 -18.83
N ARG A 69 -1.04 3.31 -19.44
CA ARG A 69 -0.93 2.33 -20.52
C ARG A 69 -1.45 0.95 -20.11
N MET A 70 -1.09 0.48 -18.91
CA MET A 70 -1.56 -0.79 -18.37
C MET A 70 -3.06 -0.80 -18.11
N ARG A 71 -3.64 0.32 -17.63
CA ARG A 71 -5.09 0.48 -17.46
C ARG A 71 -5.81 0.41 -18.80
N ALA A 72 -5.32 1.13 -19.81
CA ALA A 72 -5.88 1.11 -21.16
C ALA A 72 -5.81 -0.30 -21.78
N ALA A 73 -4.65 -0.98 -21.66
CA ALA A 73 -4.48 -2.34 -22.14
C ALA A 73 -5.42 -3.33 -21.44
N ARG A 74 -5.63 -3.20 -20.12
CA ARG A 74 -6.60 -4.01 -19.37
C ARG A 74 -8.03 -3.78 -19.84
N LYS A 75 -8.42 -2.52 -20.09
CA LYS A 75 -9.74 -2.18 -20.63
C LYS A 75 -9.95 -2.79 -22.01
N ALA A 76 -9.01 -2.60 -22.93
CA ALA A 76 -9.07 -3.18 -24.27
C ALA A 76 -9.12 -4.72 -24.24
N LYS A 77 -8.37 -5.36 -23.32
CA LYS A 77 -8.46 -6.81 -23.11
C LYS A 77 -9.86 -7.20 -22.64
N ALA A 78 -10.44 -6.49 -21.67
CA ALA A 78 -11.79 -6.78 -21.18
C ALA A 78 -12.84 -6.66 -22.29
N GLU A 79 -12.77 -5.64 -23.15
CA GLU A 79 -13.66 -5.48 -24.30
C GLU A 79 -13.54 -6.64 -25.30
N LYS A 80 -12.31 -7.12 -25.56
CA LYS A 80 -12.10 -8.31 -26.40
C LYS A 80 -12.66 -9.57 -25.75
N MET A 81 -12.43 -9.76 -24.45
CA MET A 81 -12.94 -10.91 -23.71
C MET A 81 -14.47 -10.96 -23.67
N GLN A 82 -15.13 -9.81 -23.57
CA GLN A 82 -16.59 -9.72 -23.59
C GLN A 82 -17.20 -10.23 -24.90
N LYS A 83 -16.47 -10.14 -26.03
CA LYS A 83 -16.93 -10.66 -27.32
C LYS A 83 -16.71 -12.17 -27.50
N ILE A 84 -15.79 -12.75 -26.74
CA ILE A 84 -15.40 -14.17 -26.84
C ILE A 84 -16.22 -15.03 -25.87
N LEU A 85 -16.51 -14.50 -24.69
CA LEU A 85 -17.16 -15.22 -23.60
C LEU A 85 -18.68 -15.01 -23.61
N THR A 86 -19.43 -16.00 -23.11
CA THR A 86 -20.83 -15.76 -22.74
C THR A 86 -20.89 -14.76 -21.57
N PRO A 87 -22.03 -14.07 -21.35
CA PRO A 87 -22.16 -13.13 -20.23
C PRO A 87 -21.79 -13.74 -18.88
N GLU A 88 -22.23 -14.98 -18.62
CA GLU A 88 -21.93 -15.71 -17.38
C GLU A 88 -20.43 -16.01 -17.23
N GLN A 89 -19.78 -16.47 -18.31
CA GLN A 89 -18.34 -16.73 -18.33
C GLN A 89 -17.53 -15.43 -18.15
N PHE A 90 -18.00 -14.32 -18.70
CA PHE A 90 -17.34 -13.02 -18.56
C PHE A 90 -17.42 -12.49 -17.12
N GLU A 91 -18.56 -12.66 -16.43
CA GLU A 91 -18.68 -12.33 -15.01
C GLU A 91 -17.74 -13.17 -14.13
N GLN A 92 -17.68 -14.49 -14.37
CA GLN A 92 -16.72 -15.37 -13.69
C GLN A 92 -15.28 -14.94 -13.94
N TRP A 93 -14.95 -14.60 -15.20
CA TRP A 93 -13.62 -14.10 -15.56
C TRP A 93 -13.27 -12.78 -14.86
N LYS A 94 -14.19 -11.82 -14.77
CA LYS A 94 -13.95 -10.57 -14.04
C LYS A 94 -13.62 -10.79 -12.56
N GLN A 95 -14.27 -11.76 -11.91
CA GLN A 95 -13.98 -12.10 -10.51
C GLN A 95 -12.56 -12.68 -10.34
N MET A 96 -12.06 -13.41 -11.33
CA MET A 96 -10.68 -13.91 -11.35
C MET A 96 -9.62 -12.82 -11.56
N GLN A 97 -9.98 -11.65 -12.12
CA GLN A 97 -9.06 -10.56 -12.42
C GLN A 97 -8.73 -9.67 -11.20
N GLY A 98 -9.39 -9.89 -10.06
CA GLY A 98 -9.12 -9.20 -8.80
C GLY A 98 -7.74 -9.55 -8.20
N PRO A 99 -7.28 -8.80 -7.19
CA PRO A 99 -6.05 -9.16 -6.47
C PRO A 99 -6.19 -10.58 -5.89
N LYS A 100 -5.23 -11.46 -6.21
CA LYS A 100 -5.20 -12.82 -5.65
C LYS A 100 -5.25 -12.75 -4.12
N PRO A 101 -6.13 -13.51 -3.45
CA PRO A 101 -6.10 -13.65 -2.00
C PRO A 101 -4.68 -14.02 -1.56
N GLY A 102 -4.07 -13.22 -0.68
CA GLY A 102 -2.69 -13.43 -0.21
C GLY A 102 -1.59 -12.64 -0.92
N MET A 103 -1.88 -11.89 -1.99
CA MET A 103 -0.93 -10.95 -2.65
C MET A 103 -1.09 -9.50 -2.18
N GLY A 104 -1.64 -9.28 -0.99
CA GLY A 104 -1.61 -7.96 -0.35
C GLY A 104 -0.18 -7.53 -0.03
N HIS A 105 0.07 -6.21 0.04
CA HIS A 105 1.31 -5.73 0.64
C HIS A 105 1.46 -6.41 2.00
N GLY A 106 2.57 -7.14 2.18
CA GLY A 106 2.87 -7.82 3.45
C GLY A 106 2.62 -6.89 4.63
N PRO A 107 2.31 -7.42 5.83
CA PRO A 107 1.80 -6.65 6.95
C PRO A 107 2.54 -5.32 7.07
N GLN A 108 1.81 -4.23 6.82
CA GLN A 108 2.34 -2.88 6.93
C GLN A 108 2.85 -2.75 8.36
N MET A 109 4.17 -2.71 8.51
CA MET A 109 4.85 -2.54 9.80
C MET A 109 4.39 -1.19 10.36
N LYS A 110 3.28 -1.19 11.10
CA LYS A 110 2.79 -0.03 11.82
C LYS A 110 3.81 0.22 12.90
N ASP A 111 4.48 1.35 12.75
CA ASP A 111 5.43 1.91 13.70
C ASP A 111 6.72 1.09 13.78
N GLY A 112 7.88 1.75 13.77
CA GLY A 112 9.20 1.13 13.91
C GLY A 112 9.44 0.36 15.23
N LYS A 113 8.38 -0.04 15.95
CA LYS A 113 8.32 -0.91 17.12
C LYS A 113 8.09 -2.38 16.72
N GLY A 114 8.88 -2.89 15.77
CA GLY A 114 8.96 -4.32 15.47
C GLY A 114 10.31 -4.89 15.92
N CYS A 115 10.32 -6.07 16.56
CA CYS A 115 11.56 -6.83 16.76
C CYS A 115 12.23 -7.10 15.40
N ALA A 116 13.57 -7.01 15.33
CA ALA A 116 14.37 -7.46 14.19
C ALA A 116 14.48 -9.00 14.10
N CYS A 117 13.43 -9.72 14.48
CA CYS A 117 13.38 -11.17 14.50
C CYS A 117 12.83 -11.66 13.16
N LYS A 118 13.62 -12.38 12.35
CA LYS A 118 13.23 -12.86 11.01
C LYS A 118 12.20 -14.00 10.98
N GLU A 119 11.70 -14.44 12.12
CA GLU A 119 10.75 -15.55 12.19
C GLU A 119 9.54 -15.13 13.02
N GLY A 120 8.35 -15.32 12.46
CA GLY A 120 7.07 -14.88 13.01
C GLY A 120 6.62 -15.59 14.29
N ARG A 121 7.47 -15.65 15.31
CA ARG A 121 7.09 -15.96 16.69
C ARG A 121 7.22 -14.68 17.53
N LYS A 122 6.20 -14.40 18.35
CA LYS A 122 6.13 -13.23 19.23
C LYS A 122 7.42 -13.16 20.04
N CYS A 123 8.22 -12.13 19.78
CA CYS A 123 9.46 -11.89 20.50
C CYS A 123 9.17 -10.89 21.62
N ASP A 124 9.35 -11.33 22.87
CA ASP A 124 9.20 -10.51 24.07
C ASP A 124 10.47 -9.71 24.41
N LYS A 125 11.50 -9.69 23.56
CA LYS A 125 12.72 -8.90 23.81
C LYS A 125 12.54 -7.44 23.35
N PRO A 126 12.74 -6.45 24.25
CA PRO A 126 12.79 -5.05 23.86
C PRO A 126 14.01 -4.81 22.97
N ARG A 127 13.81 -4.03 21.90
CA ARG A 127 14.88 -3.60 20.99
C ARG A 127 15.83 -2.68 21.76
N PRO A 128 17.17 -2.80 21.65
CA PRO A 128 18.08 -1.91 22.34
C PRO A 128 17.79 -0.47 21.94
N ALA A 129 17.73 0.42 22.93
CA ALA A 129 17.45 1.83 22.72
C ALA A 129 18.46 2.40 21.72
N LYS A 130 17.97 3.02 20.63
CA LYS A 130 18.82 3.82 19.75
C LYS A 130 19.46 4.91 20.62
N GLY A 131 20.76 4.78 20.89
CA GLY A 131 21.55 5.83 21.49
C GLY A 131 21.39 7.08 20.63
N ARG A 132 20.86 8.15 21.23
CA ARG A 132 21.00 9.49 20.68
C ARG A 132 22.49 9.85 20.80
N LYS A 133 23.13 10.05 19.67
CA LYS A 133 24.27 10.96 19.53
C LYS A 133 23.86 11.95 18.44
#